data_AF-A0AA40SJX0-F1
#
_entry.id   AF-A0AA40SJX0-F1
#
_cell.length_a   1.000
_cell.length_b   1.000
_cell.length_c   1.000
_cell.angle_alpha   90.00
_cell.angle_beta   90.00
_cell.angle_gamma   90.00
#
_symmetry.space_group_name_H-M   'P 1'
#
loop_
_entity.id
_entity.type
_entity.pdbx_description
1 polymer ?
#
loop_
_entity_poly.entity_id
_entity_poly.type
_entity_poly.pdbx_seq_one_letter_code
_entity_poly.pdbx_strand_id
1 'polypeptide(L)' 'MTDTNALLQLVPKAEGRQSMRDFKSDQEVRWCPGCGDYAVLAAVQGFMPELGLARENIVFVSGIGCSS' A
#
# COMPACT_ATOMS: atom_id res chain seq x y z
N MET A 1 -10.01 19.94 10.51
CA MET A 1 -9.95 18.70 9.73
C MET A 1 -9.62 19.10 8.31
N THR A 2 -8.34 19.21 8.02
CA THR A 2 -7.84 19.66 6.72
C THR A 2 -7.93 18.47 5.77
N ASP A 3 -8.67 18.60 4.67
CA ASP A 3 -8.75 17.59 3.60
C ASP A 3 -7.33 17.19 3.17
N THR A 4 -6.87 16.02 3.61
CA THR A 4 -5.44 15.67 3.61
C THR A 4 -4.87 15.35 2.24
N ASN A 5 -5.66 15.38 1.15
CA ASN A 5 -5.11 15.30 -0.21
C ASN A 5 -6.11 15.77 -1.27
N ALA A 6 -6.11 17.06 -1.59
CA ALA A 6 -6.96 17.62 -2.66
C ALA A 6 -6.79 16.88 -4.02
N LEU A 7 -5.63 16.26 -4.24
CA LEU A 7 -5.32 15.52 -5.47
C LEU A 7 -6.09 14.20 -5.64
N LEU A 8 -6.70 13.66 -4.56
CA LEU A 8 -7.36 12.34 -4.56
C LEU A 8 -8.90 12.44 -4.42
N GLN A 9 -9.48 13.62 -4.62
CA GLN A 9 -10.92 13.84 -4.48
C GLN A 9 -11.76 13.08 -5.51
N LEU A 10 -11.21 12.83 -6.71
CA LEU A 10 -11.91 12.15 -7.80
C LEU A 10 -11.73 10.63 -7.80
N VAL A 11 -10.93 10.08 -6.87
CA VAL A 11 -10.69 8.64 -6.78
C VAL A 11 -11.73 8.01 -5.85
N PRO A 12 -12.47 6.97 -6.27
CA PRO A 12 -13.48 6.34 -5.43
C PRO A 12 -12.90 5.80 -4.12
N LYS A 13 -13.62 6.08 -3.03
CA LYS A 13 -13.23 5.76 -1.66
C LYS A 13 -13.65 4.35 -1.26
N ALA A 14 -12.99 3.80 -0.25
CA ALA A 14 -13.36 2.52 0.32
C ALA A 14 -14.74 2.59 1.00
N GLU A 15 -15.55 1.54 0.85
CA GLU A 15 -16.88 1.44 1.46
C GLU A 15 -16.81 1.18 2.98
N GLY A 16 -15.68 0.69 3.48
CA GLY A 16 -15.49 0.30 4.88
C GLY A 16 -14.10 0.60 5.42
N ARG A 17 -13.92 0.39 6.73
CA ARG A 17 -12.63 0.56 7.39
C ARG A 17 -11.61 -0.44 6.85
N GLN A 18 -10.51 0.07 6.32
CA GLN A 18 -9.37 -0.72 5.89
C GLN A 18 -8.33 -0.83 7.00
N SER A 19 -7.50 -1.86 6.92
CA SER A 19 -6.39 -2.16 7.83
C SER A 19 -5.15 -2.56 7.05
N MET A 20 -3.98 -2.53 7.70
CA MET A 20 -2.72 -2.98 7.09
C MET A 20 -2.82 -4.41 6.53
N ARG A 21 -3.63 -5.27 7.18
CA ARG A 21 -3.82 -6.67 6.76
C ARG A 21 -4.44 -6.77 5.37
N ASP A 22 -5.29 -5.82 4.99
CA ASP A 22 -5.95 -5.81 3.68
C ASP A 22 -4.97 -5.52 2.54
N PHE A 23 -3.80 -4.95 2.84
CA PHE A 23 -2.74 -4.62 1.88
C PHE A 23 -1.56 -5.61 1.90
N LYS A 24 -1.67 -6.69 2.68
CA LYS A 24 -0.67 -7.77 2.69
C LYS A 24 -1.01 -8.82 1.64
N SER A 25 0.00 -9.20 0.86
CA SER A 25 -0.07 -10.36 -0.02
C SER A 25 0.08 -11.65 0.79
N ASP A 26 -0.52 -12.72 0.28
CA ASP A 26 -0.34 -14.09 0.76
C ASP A 26 0.95 -14.75 0.22
N GLN A 27 1.65 -14.07 -0.70
CA GLN A 27 2.91 -14.54 -1.26
C GLN A 27 4.05 -14.39 -0.26
N GLU A 28 4.92 -15.40 -0.23
CA GLU A 28 6.13 -15.38 0.58
C GLU A 28 7.16 -14.40 -0.01
N VAL A 29 7.70 -13.53 0.84
CA VAL A 29 8.74 -12.57 0.47
C VAL A 29 10.10 -13.25 0.48
N ARG A 30 10.72 -13.36 -0.70
CA ARG A 30 11.99 -14.09 -0.92
C ARG A 30 13.24 -13.20 -0.87
N TRP A 31 13.19 -12.09 -0.12
CA TRP A 31 14.34 -11.22 0.08
C TRP A 31 15.35 -11.83 1.06
N CYS A 32 16.62 -11.42 0.95
CA CYS A 32 17.65 -11.86 1.89
C CYS A 32 17.32 -11.39 3.32
N PRO A 33 17.69 -12.16 4.36
CA PRO A 33 17.49 -11.73 5.74
C PRO A 33 18.23 -10.41 5.99
N GLY A 34 17.54 -9.43 6.58
CA GLY A 34 18.08 -8.08 6.80
C GLY A 34 17.96 -7.13 5.61
N CYS A 35 17.31 -7.52 4.50
CA CYS A 35 17.04 -6.63 3.38
C CYS A 35 16.21 -5.40 3.81
N GLY A 36 16.60 -4.21 3.35
CA GLY A 36 15.89 -2.97 3.66
C GLY A 36 14.49 -2.89 3.04
N ASP A 37 14.22 -3.63 1.96
CA ASP A 37 12.91 -3.64 1.29
C ASP A 37 11.79 -4.13 2.23
N TYR A 38 12.10 -4.94 3.25
CA TYR A 38 11.13 -5.31 4.28
C TYR A 38 10.56 -4.10 5.03
N ALA A 39 11.40 -3.10 5.32
CA ALA A 39 10.96 -1.89 5.99
C ALA A 39 10.10 -1.02 5.06
N VAL A 40 10.48 -0.93 3.78
CA VAL A 40 9.72 -0.20 2.75
C VAL A 40 8.33 -0.83 2.58
N LEU A 41 8.27 -2.16 2.43
CA LEU A 41 7.02 -2.90 2.30
C LEU A 41 6.10 -2.68 3.51
N ALA A 42 6.64 -2.76 4.73
CA ALA A 42 5.86 -2.55 5.95
C ALA A 42 5.32 -1.11 6.04
N ALA A 43 6.12 -0.11 5.68
CA ALA A 43 5.70 1.29 5.66
C ALA A 43 4.57 1.53 4.64
N VAL A 44 4.71 1.01 3.41
CA VAL A 44 3.68 1.10 2.37
C VAL A 44 2.39 0.44 2.84
N GLN A 45 2.44 -0.80 3.33
CA GLN A 45 1.26 -1.52 3.82
C GLN A 45 0.57 -0.81 4.99
N GLY A 46 1.35 -0.14 5.86
CA GLY A 46 0.82 0.62 7.00
C GLY A 46 0.15 1.92 6.59
N PHE A 47 0.69 2.61 5.58
CA PHE A 47 0.17 3.89 5.10
C PHE A 47 -1.09 3.74 4.23
N MET A 48 -1.24 2.64 3.50
CA MET A 48 -2.33 2.50 2.52
C MET A 48 -3.75 2.67 3.08
N PRO A 49 -4.10 2.14 4.26
CA PRO A 49 -5.40 2.39 4.89
C PRO A 49 -5.70 3.88 5.17
N GLU A 50 -4.67 4.71 5.36
CA GLU A 50 -4.83 6.14 5.67
C GLU A 50 -5.31 6.95 4.45
N LEU A 51 -5.11 6.44 3.23
CA LEU A 51 -5.59 7.11 2.02
C LEU A 51 -7.12 6.98 1.82
N GLY A 52 -7.74 5.96 2.42
CA GLY A 52 -9.18 5.70 2.32
C GLY A 52 -9.68 5.40 0.91
N LEU A 53 -8.81 4.95 0.00
CA LEU A 53 -9.16 4.63 -1.39
C LEU A 53 -9.66 3.19 -1.50
N ALA A 54 -10.59 2.94 -2.41
CA ALA A 54 -10.98 1.56 -2.73
C ALA A 54 -9.76 0.80 -3.31
N ARG A 55 -9.59 -0.47 -2.93
CA ARG A 55 -8.36 -1.23 -3.23
C ARG A 55 -8.18 -1.46 -4.73
N GLU A 56 -9.29 -1.64 -5.44
CA GLU A 56 -9.38 -1.78 -6.88
C GLU A 56 -8.92 -0.53 -7.65
N ASN A 57 -8.80 0.62 -6.98
CA ASN A 57 -8.28 1.85 -7.55
C ASN A 57 -6.80 2.09 -7.25
N ILE A 58 -6.10 1.11 -6.66
CA ILE A 58 -4.67 1.16 -6.35
C ILE A 58 -3.95 0.13 -7.20
N VAL A 59 -2.91 0.55 -7.91
CA VAL A 59 -2.05 -0.33 -8.71
C VAL A 59 -0.60 -0.16 -8.25
N PHE A 60 0.09 -1.28 -8.05
CA PHE A 60 1.53 -1.32 -7.81
C PHE A 60 2.21 -1.69 -9.13
N VAL A 61 3.10 -0.82 -9.61
CA VAL A 61 3.88 -1.05 -10.83
C VAL A 61 5.35 -1.06 -10.44
N SER A 62 6.06 -2.12 -10.81
CA SER A 62 7.46 -2.33 -10.49
C SER A 62 8.29 -2.62 -11.75
N GLY A 63 9.62 -2.59 -11.60
CA GLY A 63 10.57 -2.89 -12.66
C GLY A 63 10.98 -4.37 -12.65
N ILE A 64 12.27 -4.63 -12.89
CA ILE A 64 12.86 -5.96 -12.69
C ILE A 64 13.97 -5.82 -11.65
N GLY A 65 13.88 -6.59 -10.56
CA GLY A 65 14.84 -6.55 -9.46
C GLY A 65 14.27 -7.18 -8.19
N CYS A 66 15.06 -7.23 -7.12
CA CYS A 66 14.59 -7.79 -5.84
C CYS A 66 13.39 -7.02 -5.30
N SER A 67 13.41 -5.69 -5.37
CA SER A 67 12.32 -4.83 -4.92
C SER A 67 11.07 -4.87 -5.83
N SER A 68 11.12 -5.61 -6.96
CA SER A 68 10.09 -5.59 -8.01
C SER A 68 9.22 -6.84 -8.05
#